data_AF-A0A0F5K4D6-F1
#
_entry.id   AF-A0A0F5K4D6-F1
#
_cell.length_a   1.000
_cell.length_b   1.000
_cell.length_c   1.000
_cell.angle_alpha   90.00
_cell.angle_beta   90.00
_cell.angle_gamma   90.00
#
_symmetry.space_group_name_H-M   'P 1'
#
loop_
_entity.id
_entity.type
_entity.pdbx_description
1 polymer ?
#
loop_
_entity_poly.entity_id
_entity_poly.type
_entity_poly.pdbx_seq_one_letter_code
_entity_poly.pdbx_strand_id
1 'polypeptide(L)'
;MHQRLVKFIDHVVDSRRRWIDLERATGISRLRWRNAYIGKQRINGDMLEAIAKRWPQYLCWLMAGDAAVGAEQRDLEADAIGP
;
A
#
# COMPACT_ATOMS: atom_id res chain seq x y z
N MET A 1 2.32 -9.21 -3.69
CA MET A 1 2.00 -7.82 -4.09
C MET A 1 0.61 -7.40 -3.64
N HIS A 2 -0.43 -8.19 -3.93
CA HIS A 2 -1.82 -7.90 -3.55
C HIS A 2 -2.04 -7.54 -2.05
N GLN A 3 -1.53 -8.36 -1.12
CA GLN A 3 -1.67 -8.07 0.32
C GLN A 3 -1.06 -6.73 0.75
N ARG A 4 0.04 -6.31 0.11
CA ARG A 4 0.68 -5.01 0.38
C ARG A 4 -0.19 -3.87 -0.13
N LEU A 5 -0.81 -4.02 -1.29
CA LEU A 5 -1.80 -3.07 -1.78
C LEU A 5 -2.96 -2.90 -0.80
N VAL A 6 -3.50 -4.00 -0.26
CA VAL A 6 -4.56 -3.97 0.75
C VAL A 6 -4.11 -3.18 1.98
N LYS A 7 -2.95 -3.53 2.56
CA LYS A 7 -2.38 -2.82 3.71
C LYS A 7 -2.12 -1.34 3.44
N PHE A 8 -1.62 -1.01 2.25
CA PHE A 8 -1.43 0.37 1.83
C PHE A 8 -2.77 1.11 1.85
N ILE A 9 -3.80 0.58 1.18
CA ILE A 9 -5.13 1.20 1.10
C ILE A 9 -5.76 1.36 2.49
N ASP A 10 -5.62 0.38 3.38
CA ASP A 10 -6.11 0.49 4.76
C ASP A 10 -5.34 1.54 5.59
N HIS A 11 -4.08 1.81 5.26
CA HIS A 11 -3.25 2.77 5.99
C HIS A 11 -3.42 4.20 5.49
N VAL A 12 -3.48 4.42 4.18
CA VAL A 12 -3.52 5.77 3.59
C VAL A 12 -4.93 6.35 3.45
N VAL A 13 -5.99 5.53 3.55
CA VAL A 13 -7.35 5.99 3.26
C VAL A 13 -8.34 5.55 4.32
N ASP A 14 -9.21 6.47 4.74
CA ASP A 14 -10.28 6.19 5.71
C ASP A 14 -11.24 5.13 5.18
N SER A 15 -11.56 4.14 6.01
CA SER A 15 -12.33 2.95 5.62
C SER A 15 -13.72 3.29 5.06
N ARG A 16 -14.32 4.43 5.44
CA ARG A 16 -15.67 4.83 4.99
C ARG A 16 -15.69 5.44 3.60
N ARG A 17 -14.59 6.06 3.16
CA ARG A 17 -14.51 6.80 1.88
C ARG A 17 -13.34 6.41 0.98
N ARG A 18 -12.60 5.36 1.36
CA ARG A 18 -11.40 4.85 0.66
C ARG A 18 -11.46 4.85 -0.86
N TRP A 19 -12.57 4.43 -1.46
CA TRP A 19 -12.69 4.39 -2.92
C TRP A 19 -12.91 5.76 -3.55
N ILE A 20 -13.70 6.61 -2.89
CA ILE A 20 -14.00 7.97 -3.35
C ILE A 20 -12.72 8.81 -3.28
N ASP A 21 -11.99 8.69 -2.17
CA ASP A 21 -10.75 9.43 -1.97
C ASP A 21 -9.63 8.92 -2.88
N LEU A 22 -9.53 7.61 -3.12
CA LEU A 22 -8.60 7.06 -4.12
C LEU A 22 -8.92 7.57 -5.52
N GLU A 23 -10.17 7.52 -5.96
CA GLU A 23 -10.55 8.02 -7.28
C GLU A 23 -10.26 9.52 -7.42
N ARG A 24 -10.55 10.32 -6.39
CA ARG A 24 -10.23 11.76 -6.38
C ARG A 24 -8.73 12.03 -6.37
N ALA A 25 -7.95 11.24 -5.65
CA ALA A 25 -6.51 11.43 -5.51
C ALA A 25 -5.72 10.92 -6.72
N THR A 26 -6.20 9.85 -7.38
CA THR A 26 -5.45 9.14 -8.42
C THR A 26 -6.09 9.26 -9.80
N GLY A 27 -7.32 9.75 -9.93
CA GLY A 27 -8.09 9.78 -11.18
C GLY A 27 -8.51 8.41 -11.71
N ILE A 28 -8.28 7.33 -10.95
CA ILE A 28 -8.59 5.96 -11.36
C ILE A 28 -9.91 5.54 -10.74
N SER A 29 -10.78 4.90 -11.52
CA SER A 29 -12.12 4.57 -11.06
C SER A 29 -12.14 3.71 -9.79
N ARG A 30 -13.16 3.95 -8.96
CA ARG A 30 -13.42 3.19 -7.73
C ARG A 30 -13.45 1.68 -7.95
N LEU A 31 -14.06 1.25 -9.06
CA LEU A 31 -14.21 -0.15 -9.41
C LEU A 31 -12.86 -0.81 -9.67
N ARG A 32 -11.95 -0.10 -10.33
CA ARG A 32 -10.59 -0.58 -10.60
C ARG A 32 -9.81 -0.74 -9.29
N TRP A 33 -9.87 0.23 -8.39
CA TRP A 33 -9.27 0.12 -7.05
C TRP A 33 -9.87 -1.01 -6.24
N ARG A 34 -11.19 -1.15 -6.24
CA ARG A 34 -11.89 -2.25 -5.56
C ARG A 34 -11.49 -3.61 -6.13
N ASN A 35 -11.44 -3.77 -7.45
CA ASN A 35 -11.04 -5.03 -8.09
C ASN A 35 -9.59 -5.39 -7.76
N ALA A 36 -8.70 -4.41 -7.69
CA ALA A 36 -7.33 -4.61 -7.25
C ALA A 36 -7.24 -4.98 -5.76
N TYR A 37 -8.10 -4.39 -4.93
CA TYR A 37 -8.18 -4.65 -3.48
C TYR A 37 -8.79 -6.00 -3.12
N ILE A 38 -9.72 -6.56 -3.92
CA ILE A 38 -10.26 -7.92 -3.70
C ILE A 38 -9.46 -9.01 -4.43
N GLY A 39 -8.42 -8.63 -5.17
CA GLY A 39 -7.53 -9.57 -5.87
C GLY A 39 -8.08 -10.03 -7.22
N LYS A 40 -9.21 -9.47 -7.67
CA LYS A 40 -9.83 -9.77 -8.97
C LYS A 40 -9.02 -9.20 -10.14
N GLN A 41 -8.27 -8.12 -9.93
CA GLN A 41 -7.37 -7.54 -10.92
C GLN A 41 -5.98 -7.35 -10.31
N ARG A 42 -4.92 -7.56 -11.10
CA ARG A 42 -3.60 -7.07 -10.71
C ARG A 42 -3.54 -5.55 -10.82
N ILE A 43 -2.68 -4.95 -10.01
CA ILE A 43 -2.32 -3.55 -10.20
C ILE A 43 -1.69 -3.41 -11.60
N ASN A 44 -2.13 -2.39 -12.35
CA ASN A 44 -1.59 -2.09 -13.67
C ASN A 44 -0.63 -0.89 -13.61
N GLY A 45 -0.02 -0.55 -14.76
CA GLY A 45 0.91 0.58 -14.88
C GLY A 45 0.28 1.91 -14.43
N ASP A 46 -0.95 2.21 -14.84
CA ASP A 46 -1.65 3.44 -14.43
C ASP A 46 -1.78 3.56 -12.91
N MET A 47 -2.16 2.47 -12.23
CA MET A 47 -2.29 2.46 -10.77
C MET A 47 -0.94 2.69 -10.08
N LEU A 48 0.13 2.05 -10.59
CA LEU A 48 1.48 2.26 -10.06
C LEU A 48 1.95 3.68 -10.27
N GLU A 49 1.71 4.26 -11.45
CA GLU A 49 2.09 5.63 -11.74
C GLU A 49 1.32 6.61 -10.84
N ALA A 50 0.03 6.38 -10.63
CA ALA A 50 -0.77 7.24 -9.76
C ALA A 50 -0.34 7.13 -8.29
N ILE A 51 0.03 5.95 -7.83
CA ILE A 51 0.66 5.75 -6.51
C ILE A 51 2.02 6.45 -6.46
N ALA A 52 2.86 6.32 -7.48
CA ALA A 52 4.18 6.96 -7.54
C ALA A 52 4.07 8.50 -7.47
N LYS A 53 3.07 9.07 -8.15
CA LYS A 53 2.82 10.52 -8.17
C LYS A 53 2.29 11.04 -6.83
N ARG A 54 1.42 10.28 -6.17
CA ARG A 54 0.72 10.74 -4.95
C ARG A 54 1.42 10.33 -3.66
N TRP A 55 2.06 9.17 -3.68
CA TRP A 55 2.63 8.45 -2.54
C TRP A 55 3.96 7.77 -2.92
N PRO A 56 4.96 8.55 -3.40
CA PRO A 56 6.23 7.99 -3.86
C PRO A 56 6.93 7.15 -2.80
N GLN A 57 6.78 7.49 -1.51
CA GLN A 57 7.38 6.78 -0.38
C GLN A 57 6.86 5.34 -0.23
N TYR A 58 5.65 5.03 -0.71
CA TYR A 58 5.08 3.69 -0.64
C TYR A 58 5.36 2.85 -1.89
N LEU A 59 5.86 3.46 -2.98
CA LEU A 59 6.12 2.78 -4.25
C LEU A 59 7.19 1.70 -4.08
N CYS A 60 8.30 2.04 -3.41
CA CYS A 60 9.38 1.10 -3.16
C CYS A 60 8.89 -0.09 -2.34
N TRP A 61 8.10 0.14 -1.28
CA TRP A 61 7.52 -0.93 -0.46
C TRP A 61 6.51 -1.81 -1.23
N LEU A 62 5.70 -1.21 -2.12
CA LEU A 62 4.77 -1.95 -2.99
C LEU A 62 5.47 -2.77 -4.08
N MET A 63 6.64 -2.33 -4.56
CA MET A 63 7.41 -3.02 -5.60
C MET A 63 8.39 -4.05 -5.04
N ALA A 64 9.21 -3.68 -4.05
CA ALA A 64 10.36 -4.45 -3.55
C ALA A 64 10.02 -5.87 -3.07
N GLY A 65 8.82 -6.09 -2.55
CA GLY A 65 8.48 -7.41 -2.02
C GLY A 65 9.12 -7.72 -0.68
N ASP A 66 8.73 -8.86 -0.12
CA ASP A 66 9.28 -9.39 1.13
C ASP A 66 10.78 -9.70 1.02
N ALA A 67 11.32 -9.70 -0.20
CA ALA A 67 12.74 -9.90 -0.50
C ALA A 67 13.65 -8.77 0.02
N ALA A 68 13.09 -7.67 0.52
CA ALA A 68 13.83 -6.63 1.24
C ALA A 68 13.69 -6.73 2.78
N VAL A 69 12.97 -7.73 3.32
CA VAL A 69 12.98 -8.05 4.76
C VAL A 69 14.16 -8.98 5.03
N GLY A 70 15.35 -8.40 4.86
CA GLY A 70 16.64 -9.01 5.21
C GLY A 70 17.72 -7.96 5.48
N ALA A 71 17.44 -6.69 5.22
CA ALA A 71 18.32 -5.57 5.57
C ALA A 71 17.56 -4.65 6.54
N GLU A 72 17.74 -4.94 7.83
CA GLU A 72 17.77 -3.95 8.90
C GLU A 72 16.48 -3.15 9.20
N GLN A 73 15.58 -3.77 9.96
CA GLN A 73 14.69 -3.08 10.91
C GLN A 73 14.80 -3.80 12.26
N ARG A 74 15.96 -3.63 12.92
CA ARG A 74 16.14 -2.99 14.23
C ARG A 74 15.36 -3.63 15.37
N ASP A 75 16.08 -4.45 16.15
CA ASP A 75 16.40 -4.16 17.56
C ASP A 75 15.64 -2.94 18.11
N LEU A 76 14.48 -3.19 18.71
CA LEU A 76 13.84 -2.30 19.69
C LEU A 76 12.90 -3.06 20.64
N GLU A 77 12.91 -4.41 20.64
CA GLU A 77 12.19 -5.25 21.60
C GLU A 77 13.06 -5.74 22.78
N ALA A 78 14.15 -5.03 23.10
CA ALA A 78 15.08 -5.43 24.18
C ALA A 78 15.13 -4.48 25.39
N ASP A 79 14.25 -3.46 25.49
CA ASP A 79 14.21 -2.53 26.64
C ASP A 79 12.83 -2.46 27.31
N ALA A 80 12.10 -3.58 27.38
CA ALA A 80 10.77 -3.60 28.02
C ALA A 80 10.52 -4.79 28.94
N ILE A 81 11.54 -5.54 29.36
CA ILE A 81 11.42 -6.49 30.48
C ILE A 81 12.72 -6.45 31.29
N GLY A 82 12.79 -5.52 32.24
CA GLY A 82 13.74 -5.58 33.36
C GLY A 82 12.97 -5.42 34.66
N PRO A 83 12.94 -6.45 35.50
CA PRO A 83 13.03 -6.32 36.95
C PRO A 83 14.48 -6.47 37.43
#